data_AF-A0A7S1ZZ26-F1
#
_entry.id   AF-A0A7S1ZZ26-F1
#
_cell.length_a   1.000
_cell.length_b   1.000
_cell.length_c   1.000
_cell.angle_alpha   90.00
_cell.angle_beta   90.00
_cell.angle_gamma   90.00
#
_symmetry.space_group_name_H-M   'P 1'
#
loop_
_entity.id
_entity.type
_entity.pdbx_description
1 polymer ?
#
loop_
_entity_poly.entity_id
_entity_poly.type
_entity_poly.pdbx_seq_one_letter_code
_entity_poly.pdbx_strand_id
1 'polypeptide(L)'
;GGTLGCHRPPSPVHAYTLKGGWGYKEHGWHAAEGTYVFEPPGETHTLIVDDDCDEMVALFHVTGSLIYVDPETGDVTGYDDVFTKLEKAKAWYKDCGLGEDYVQQFIR
;
A
#
# COMPACT_ATOMS: atom_id res chain seq x y z
N GLY A 1 12.47 9.20 3.58
CA GLY A 1 11.49 8.58 4.50
C GLY A 1 10.05 8.78 4.06
N GLY A 2 9.18 7.81 4.34
CA GLY A 2 7.74 7.81 4.02
C GLY A 2 6.97 6.86 4.94
N THR A 3 5.66 7.07 5.10
CA THR A 3 4.83 6.21 5.96
C THR A 3 3.43 6.03 5.38
N LEU A 4 2.91 4.81 5.41
CA LEU A 4 1.49 4.53 5.22
C LEU A 4 0.87 4.29 6.60
N GLY A 5 -0.23 4.97 6.88
CA GLY A 5 -0.93 4.87 8.17
C GLY A 5 -1.28 3.43 8.55
N CYS A 6 -1.44 3.18 9.85
CA CYS A 6 -1.75 1.86 10.37
C CYS A 6 -3.03 1.30 9.74
N HIS A 7 -2.96 0.08 9.23
CA HIS A 7 -4.10 -0.57 8.57
C HIS A 7 -4.09 -2.08 8.77
N ARG A 8 -5.26 -2.68 8.50
CA ARG A 8 -5.52 -4.11 8.65
C ARG A 8 -6.20 -4.64 7.38
N PRO A 9 -5.48 -5.23 6.42
CA PRO A 9 -6.11 -5.87 5.27
C PRO A 9 -6.85 -7.14 5.73
N PRO A 10 -8.13 -7.34 5.39
CA PRO A 10 -8.89 -8.55 5.73
C PRO A 10 -8.59 -9.71 4.76
N SER A 11 -7.65 -9.52 3.84
CA SER A 11 -7.32 -10.44 2.75
C SER A 11 -5.81 -10.38 2.48
N PRO A 12 -5.24 -11.38 1.80
CA PRO A 12 -3.80 -11.46 1.65
C PRO A 12 -3.22 -10.31 0.83
N VAL A 13 -2.03 -9.87 1.21
CA VAL A 13 -1.20 -8.95 0.44
C VAL A 13 0.13 -9.62 0.12
N HIS A 14 0.56 -9.46 -1.13
CA HIS A 14 1.86 -9.92 -1.59
C HIS A 14 2.65 -8.71 -2.05
N ALA A 15 3.91 -8.61 -1.62
CA ALA A 15 4.80 -7.54 -2.04
C ALA A 15 6.10 -8.10 -2.61
N TYR A 16 6.64 -7.44 -3.62
CA TYR A 16 7.99 -7.68 -4.12
C TYR A 16 8.73 -6.36 -4.26
N THR A 17 9.88 -6.25 -3.59
CA THR A 17 10.64 -5.01 -3.51
C THR A 17 11.53 -4.86 -4.75
N LEU A 18 11.32 -3.79 -5.50
CA LEU A 18 12.02 -3.50 -6.75
C LEU A 18 13.18 -2.51 -6.56
N LYS A 19 13.08 -1.62 -5.57
CA LYS A 19 14.12 -0.63 -5.26
C LYS A 19 13.94 -0.11 -3.83
N GLY A 20 15.05 0.23 -3.19
CA GLY A 20 15.05 0.85 -1.87
C GLY A 20 14.82 -0.15 -0.73
N GLY A 21 14.54 0.38 0.45
CA GLY A 21 14.30 -0.39 1.67
C GLY A 21 13.07 0.10 2.43
N TRP A 22 12.34 -0.84 3.01
CA TRP A 22 11.14 -0.59 3.79
C TRP A 22 10.84 -1.73 4.77
N GLY A 23 9.88 -1.51 5.65
CA GLY A 23 9.35 -2.54 6.53
C GLY A 23 8.07 -2.11 7.22
N TYR A 24 7.70 -2.86 8.25
CA TYR A 24 6.58 -2.57 9.12
C TYR A 24 7.08 -2.31 10.54
N LYS A 25 6.56 -1.28 11.20
CA LYS A 25 6.97 -0.92 12.58
C LYS A 25 6.80 -2.08 13.57
N GLU A 26 5.84 -2.94 13.31
CA GLU A 26 5.40 -4.04 14.15
C GLU A 26 6.28 -5.28 13.99
N HIS A 27 7.18 -5.29 13.00
CA HIS A 27 8.01 -6.45 12.66
C HIS A 27 9.51 -6.11 12.70
N GLY A 28 10.33 -7.11 13.07
CA GLY A 28 11.79 -6.98 13.14
C GLY A 28 12.53 -7.29 11.82
N TRP A 29 11.80 -7.57 10.74
CA TRP A 29 12.39 -7.83 9.42
C TRP A 29 12.46 -6.54 8.59
N HIS A 30 13.29 -6.57 7.55
CA HIS A 30 13.47 -5.47 6.61
C HIS A 30 13.41 -6.01 5.18
N ALA A 31 12.75 -5.29 4.28
CA ALA A 31 12.62 -5.63 2.88
C ALA A 31 13.50 -4.72 2.03
N ALA A 32 14.60 -5.29 1.52
CA ALA A 32 15.47 -4.67 0.52
C ALA A 32 15.11 -5.16 -0.90
N GLU A 33 15.72 -4.56 -1.92
CA GLU A 33 15.57 -4.99 -3.32
C GLU A 33 15.69 -6.52 -3.48
N GLY A 34 14.74 -7.12 -4.20
CA GLY A 34 14.63 -8.56 -4.39
C GLY A 34 13.86 -9.32 -3.30
N THR A 35 13.44 -8.64 -2.23
CA THR A 35 12.70 -9.28 -1.13
C THR A 35 11.22 -9.45 -1.49
N TYR A 36 10.71 -10.67 -1.27
CA TYR A 36 9.29 -10.99 -1.26
C TYR A 36 8.73 -10.92 0.16
N VAL A 37 7.57 -10.29 0.33
CA VAL A 37 6.83 -10.23 1.60
C VAL A 37 5.43 -10.79 1.38
N PHE A 38 4.99 -11.62 2.33
CA PHE A 38 3.63 -12.10 2.41
C PHE A 38 2.99 -11.60 3.69
N GLU A 39 1.85 -10.94 3.56
CA GLU A 39 1.04 -10.48 4.68
C GLU A 39 -0.19 -11.36 4.83
N PRO A 40 -0.30 -12.09 5.95
CA PRO A 40 -1.49 -12.88 6.22
C PRO A 40 -2.70 -11.96 6.49
N PRO A 41 -3.92 -12.37 6.13
CA PRO A 41 -5.13 -11.63 6.43
C PRO A 41 -5.27 -11.28 7.91
N GLY A 42 -5.72 -10.07 8.21
CA GLY A 42 -6.03 -9.59 9.56
C GLY A 42 -4.83 -9.08 10.34
N GLU A 43 -3.64 -9.10 9.76
CA GLU A 43 -2.43 -8.52 10.35
C GLU A 43 -2.53 -6.98 10.35
N THR A 44 -2.07 -6.33 11.42
CA THR A 44 -2.14 -4.86 11.56
C THR A 44 -0.74 -4.30 11.55
N HIS A 45 -0.46 -3.44 10.57
CA HIS A 45 0.87 -2.92 10.36
C HIS A 45 0.88 -1.47 9.88
N THR A 46 2.04 -0.85 10.06
CA THR A 46 2.36 0.50 9.61
C THR A 46 3.58 0.46 8.68
N LEU A 47 3.38 0.70 7.38
CA LEU A 47 4.49 0.71 6.40
C LEU A 47 5.39 1.91 6.67
N ILE A 48 6.69 1.66 6.77
CA ILE A 48 7.73 2.67 6.87
C ILE A 48 8.77 2.47 5.76
N VAL A 49 9.16 3.56 5.13
CA VAL A 49 10.28 3.61 4.17
C VAL A 49 11.48 4.22 4.88
N ASP A 50 12.66 3.65 4.65
CA ASP A 50 13.91 4.11 5.28
C ASP A 50 14.15 5.62 5.05
N ASP A 51 14.73 6.29 6.04
CA ASP A 51 14.87 7.74 6.02
C ASP A 51 15.85 8.22 4.94
N ASP A 52 16.92 7.47 4.72
CA ASP A 52 17.97 7.69 3.71
C ASP A 52 17.64 7.10 2.33
N CYS A 53 16.42 6.56 2.16
CA CYS A 53 15.95 6.04 0.88
C CYS A 53 15.42 7.18 0.00
N ASP A 54 16.14 7.51 -1.07
CA ASP A 54 15.71 8.49 -2.08
C ASP A 54 14.40 8.06 -2.77
N GLU A 55 14.25 6.76 -3.06
CA GLU A 55 13.08 6.19 -3.71
C GLU A 55 12.89 4.71 -3.30
N MET A 56 11.69 4.37 -2.85
CA MET A 56 11.26 2.99 -2.65
C MET A 56 10.21 2.61 -3.68
N VAL A 57 10.42 1.49 -4.35
CA VAL A 57 9.48 0.94 -5.33
C VAL A 57 9.21 -0.51 -4.99
N ALA A 58 7.94 -0.87 -4.86
CA ALA A 58 7.51 -2.24 -4.65
C ALA A 58 6.26 -2.55 -5.49
N LEU A 59 6.19 -3.78 -5.99
CA LEU A 59 4.99 -4.34 -6.60
C LEU A 59 4.12 -4.95 -5.50
N PHE A 60 2.92 -4.41 -5.31
CA PHE A 60 1.93 -4.98 -4.41
C PHE A 60 0.78 -5.64 -5.18
N HIS A 61 0.45 -6.87 -4.81
CA HIS A 61 -0.83 -7.49 -5.14
C HIS A 61 -1.69 -7.52 -3.89
N VAL A 62 -2.61 -6.56 -3.82
CA VAL A 62 -3.53 -6.38 -2.69
C VAL A 62 -4.87 -7.02 -3.05
N THR A 63 -5.28 -8.02 -2.28
CA THR A 63 -6.65 -8.56 -2.38
C THR A 63 -7.56 -7.83 -1.40
N GLY A 64 -8.74 -7.43 -1.84
CA GLY A 64 -9.74 -6.79 -0.98
C GLY A 64 -9.43 -5.33 -0.65
N SER A 65 -9.86 -4.88 0.53
CA SER A 65 -9.71 -3.50 1.00
C SER A 65 -8.55 -3.34 1.98
N LEU A 66 -8.07 -2.11 2.13
CA LEU A 66 -7.28 -1.68 3.28
C LEU A 66 -8.25 -1.06 4.28
N ILE A 67 -8.24 -1.52 5.53
CA ILE A 67 -9.02 -0.92 6.62
C ILE A 67 -8.05 -0.12 7.48
N TYR A 68 -8.18 1.21 7.50
CA TYR A 68 -7.36 2.07 8.33
C TYR A 68 -7.80 1.96 9.79
N VAL A 69 -6.83 1.83 10.69
CA VAL A 69 -7.07 1.65 12.11
C VAL A 69 -6.30 2.68 12.93
N ASP A 70 -6.91 3.17 13.99
CA ASP A 70 -6.20 3.93 15.01
C ASP A 70 -5.27 2.98 15.79
N PRO A 71 -3.96 3.25 15.86
CA PRO A 71 -3.01 2.35 16.52
C PRO A 71 -3.14 2.34 18.05
N GLU A 72 -3.75 3.36 18.66
CA GLU A 72 -3.92 3.46 20.11
C GLU A 72 -5.23 2.81 20.56
N THR A 73 -6.34 3.09 19.87
CA THR A 73 -7.66 2.58 20.26
C THR A 73 -8.03 1.28 19.56
N GLY A 74 -7.47 1.02 18.37
CA GLY A 74 -7.84 -0.09 17.51
C GLY A 74 -9.12 0.15 16.69
N ASP A 75 -9.70 1.36 16.76
CA ASP A 75 -10.92 1.70 16.05
C ASP A 75 -10.68 1.83 14.54
N VAL A 76 -11.68 1.45 13.75
CA VAL A 76 -11.66 1.66 12.29
C VAL A 76 -11.88 3.13 11.98
N THR A 77 -10.91 3.77 11.34
CA THR A 77 -10.93 5.21 11.00
C THR A 77 -11.29 5.46 9.53
N GLY A 78 -11.22 4.44 8.68
CA GLY A 78 -11.56 4.54 7.27
C GLY A 78 -11.21 3.29 6.48
N TYR A 79 -11.33 3.37 5.15
CA TYR A 79 -10.94 2.29 4.26
C TYR A 79 -10.51 2.80 2.88
N ASP A 80 -9.78 1.96 2.15
CA ASP A 80 -9.59 2.05 0.71
C ASP A 80 -9.89 0.68 0.08
N ASP A 81 -10.87 0.65 -0.81
CA ASP A 81 -11.18 -0.49 -1.68
C ASP A 81 -10.77 -0.23 -3.14
N VAL A 82 -11.14 -1.13 -4.04
CA VAL A 82 -10.80 -0.97 -5.48
C VAL A 82 -11.47 0.28 -6.08
N PHE A 83 -12.67 0.65 -5.64
CA PHE A 83 -13.42 1.75 -6.23
C PHE A 83 -12.87 3.11 -5.78
N THR A 84 -12.61 3.27 -4.49
CA THR A 84 -11.94 4.47 -3.94
C THR A 84 -10.54 4.66 -4.55
N LYS A 85 -9.76 3.58 -4.74
CA LYS A 85 -8.47 3.64 -5.45
C LYS A 85 -8.64 3.99 -6.93
N LEU A 86 -9.66 3.44 -7.60
CA LEU A 86 -9.95 3.75 -8.99
C LEU A 86 -10.32 5.23 -9.19
N GLU A 87 -11.14 5.80 -8.31
CA GLU A 87 -11.50 7.22 -8.38
C GLU A 87 -10.29 8.13 -8.15
N LYS A 88 -9.41 7.79 -7.19
CA LYS A 88 -8.12 8.49 -7.01
C LYS A 88 -7.25 8.43 -8.26
N ALA A 89 -7.16 7.25 -8.90
CA ALA A 89 -6.39 7.08 -10.13
C ALA A 89 -6.97 7.88 -11.30
N LYS A 90 -8.29 7.86 -11.51
CA LYS A 90 -8.97 8.64 -12.55
C LYS A 90 -8.70 10.14 -12.38
N ALA A 91 -8.87 10.66 -11.16
CA ALA A 91 -8.63 12.06 -10.85
C ALA A 91 -7.17 12.45 -11.19
N TRP A 92 -6.20 11.65 -10.76
CA TRP A 92 -4.79 11.90 -11.07
C TRP A 92 -4.50 11.85 -12.57
N TYR A 93 -5.01 10.84 -13.29
CA TYR A 93 -4.75 10.71 -14.73
C TYR A 93 -5.37 11.84 -15.54
N LYS A 94 -6.51 12.38 -15.12
CA LYS A 94 -7.04 13.62 -15.69
C LYS A 94 -6.10 14.80 -15.46
N ASP A 95 -5.65 15.00 -14.23
CA ASP A 95 -4.83 16.15 -13.85
C ASP A 95 -3.46 16.14 -14.54
N CYS A 96 -2.88 14.96 -14.76
CA CYS A 96 -1.60 14.83 -15.48
C CYS A 96 -1.73 14.79 -17.01
N GLY A 97 -2.95 14.94 -17.56
CA GLY A 97 -3.20 15.07 -19.00
C GLY A 97 -3.39 13.75 -19.76
N LEU A 98 -3.44 12.61 -19.06
CA LEU A 98 -3.72 11.29 -19.66
C LEU A 98 -5.22 11.02 -19.84
N GLY A 99 -6.07 11.74 -19.10
CA GLY A 99 -7.54 11.62 -19.13
C GLY A 99 -8.08 10.52 -18.20
N GLU A 100 -9.32 10.68 -17.74
CA GLU A 100 -9.94 9.74 -16.78
C GLU A 100 -10.04 8.32 -17.35
N ASP A 101 -10.28 8.18 -18.66
CA ASP A 101 -10.42 6.89 -19.34
C ASP A 101 -9.11 6.10 -19.44
N TYR A 102 -7.96 6.71 -19.12
CA TYR A 102 -6.67 6.00 -19.14
C TYR A 102 -6.67 4.77 -18.23
N VAL A 103 -7.42 4.79 -17.12
CA VAL A 103 -7.52 3.64 -16.20
C VAL A 103 -8.15 2.39 -16.83
N GLN A 104 -8.98 2.55 -17.88
CA GLN A 104 -9.77 1.45 -18.46
C GLN A 104 -8.88 0.32 -19.00
N GLN A 105 -7.66 0.65 -19.43
CA GLN A 105 -6.71 -0.34 -19.93
C GLN A 105 -6.25 -1.36 -18.87
N PHE A 106 -6.38 -1.02 -17.58
CA PHE A 106 -5.94 -1.83 -16.44
C PHE A 106 -7.06 -2.65 -15.79
N ILE A 107 -8.33 -2.38 -16.09
CA ILE A 107 -9.48 -3.07 -15.49
C ILE A 107 -9.68 -4.42 -16.17
N ARG A 108 -9.84 -5.50 -15.38
CA ARG A 108 -10.05 -6.88 -15.85
C ARG A 108 -11.12 -7.58 -15.04
#